data_AF-A0A7S0IEJ8-F1
#
_entry.id   AF-A0A7S0IEJ8-F1
#
_cell.length_a   1.000
_cell.length_b   1.000
_cell.length_c   1.000
_cell.angle_alpha   90.00
_cell.angle_beta   90.00
_cell.angle_gamma   90.00
#
_symmetry.space_group_name_H-M   'P 1'
#
loop_
_entity.id
_entity.type
_entity.pdbx_description
1 polymer ?
#
loop_
_entity_poly.entity_id
_entity_poly.type
_entity_poly.pdbx_seq_one_letter_code
_entity_poly.pdbx_strand_id
1 'polypeptide(L)'
;ATAVEDKLQDGVPETIETLRRAGCLVWMLTGDKLETAVSIANTCRLIDANGELAIVQESDFVGDATSGNGANPRFLRDKAREATEDAARGCTFGLVIEGGALQHALATEESQSHFLALCRASSGVVCCRASPIQKARVTTLMK
;
A
#
# COMPACT_ATOMS: atom_id res chain seq x y z
N ALA A 1 7.55 -21.21 20.77
CA ALA A 1 8.23 -20.39 19.75
C ALA A 1 8.43 -19.00 20.34
N THR A 2 9.66 -18.50 20.39
CA THR A 2 9.96 -17.15 20.88
C THR A 2 9.97 -16.21 19.68
N ALA A 3 8.92 -15.39 19.52
CA ALA A 3 8.92 -14.34 18.52
C ALA A 3 9.81 -13.19 19.02
N VAL A 4 10.81 -12.81 18.24
CA VAL A 4 11.57 -11.59 18.47
C VAL A 4 10.70 -10.45 17.96
N GLU A 5 10.16 -9.63 18.87
CA GLU A 5 9.43 -8.42 18.48
C GLU A 5 10.43 -7.35 17.99
N ASP A 6 10.21 -6.84 16.79
CA ASP A 6 10.93 -5.67 16.29
C ASP A 6 10.53 -4.45 17.14
N LYS A 7 11.46 -4.03 18.00
CA LYS A 7 11.23 -2.91 18.90
C LYS A 7 11.21 -1.60 18.12
N LEU A 8 10.06 -0.94 18.13
CA LEU A 8 9.92 0.43 17.62
C LEU A 8 10.69 1.43 18.50
N GLN A 9 11.05 2.57 17.91
CA GLN A 9 11.50 3.71 18.71
C GLN A 9 10.36 4.20 19.62
N ASP A 10 10.73 4.77 20.77
CA ASP A 10 9.77 5.26 21.75
C ASP A 10 8.88 6.36 21.14
N GLY A 11 7.56 6.26 21.35
CA GLY A 11 6.58 7.26 20.88
C GLY A 11 6.18 7.15 19.40
N VAL A 12 6.72 6.19 18.64
CA VAL A 12 6.37 6.01 17.21
C VAL A 12 4.86 5.76 17.00
N PRO A 13 4.20 4.82 17.72
CA PRO A 13 2.78 4.57 17.52
C PRO A 13 1.91 5.81 17.79
N GLU A 14 2.18 6.53 18.88
CA GLU A 14 1.45 7.73 19.30
C GLU A 14 1.65 8.87 18.29
N THR A 15 2.87 9.01 17.77
CA THR A 15 3.20 10.03 16.77
C THR A 15 2.49 9.77 15.45
N ILE A 16 2.53 8.53 14.95
CA ILE A 16 1.85 8.16 13.70
C ILE A 16 0.35 8.35 13.84
N GLU A 17 -0.24 7.90 14.94
CA GLU A 17 -1.67 8.10 15.20
C GLU A 17 -2.05 9.58 15.25
N THR A 18 -1.24 10.41 15.91
CA THR A 18 -1.45 11.87 15.98
C THR A 18 -1.41 12.50 14.59
N LEU A 19 -0.42 12.14 13.76
CA LEU A 19 -0.33 12.61 12.38
C LEU A 19 -1.55 12.21 11.56
N ARG A 20 -2.00 10.94 11.66
CA ARG A 20 -3.19 10.45 10.95
C ARG A 20 -4.46 11.18 11.39
N ARG A 21 -4.65 11.39 12.70
CA ARG A 21 -5.78 12.16 13.25
C ARG A 21 -5.77 13.63 12.84
N ALA A 22 -4.59 14.20 12.58
CA ALA A 22 -4.42 15.55 12.04
C ALA A 22 -4.68 15.63 10.52
N GLY A 23 -5.05 14.53 9.85
CA GLY A 23 -5.30 14.47 8.43
C GLY A 23 -4.02 14.32 7.58
N CYS A 24 -2.87 14.03 8.19
CA CYS A 24 -1.65 13.74 7.43
C CYS A 24 -1.71 12.31 6.87
N LEU A 25 -1.46 12.18 5.57
CA LEU A 25 -1.30 10.88 4.93
C LEU A 25 0.10 10.33 5.24
N VAL A 26 0.18 9.28 6.05
CA VAL A 26 1.45 8.62 6.41
C VAL A 26 1.63 7.37 5.54
N TRP A 27 2.81 7.22 4.94
CA TRP A 27 3.15 6.11 4.06
C TRP A 27 4.46 5.46 4.55
N MET A 28 4.52 4.14 4.55
CA MET A 28 5.72 3.37 4.87
C MET A 28 6.34 2.79 3.60
N LEU A 29 7.62 3.08 3.35
CA LEU A 29 8.38 2.59 2.20
C LEU A 29 9.56 1.72 2.68
N THR A 30 9.36 0.40 2.74
CA THR A 30 10.37 -0.54 3.25
C THR A 30 10.87 -1.52 2.18
N GLY A 31 12.10 -2.02 2.39
CA GLY A 31 12.65 -3.15 1.63
C GLY A 31 12.31 -4.51 2.24
N ASP A 32 11.66 -4.54 3.40
CA ASP A 32 11.33 -5.78 4.11
C ASP A 32 10.26 -6.61 3.40
N LYS A 33 10.14 -7.86 3.84
CA LYS A 33 9.10 -8.79 3.38
C LYS A 33 7.72 -8.34 3.87
N LEU A 34 6.68 -8.84 3.20
CA LEU A 34 5.28 -8.53 3.48
C LEU A 34 4.92 -8.73 4.96
N GLU A 35 5.30 -9.86 5.54
CA GLU A 35 4.91 -10.24 6.91
C GLU A 35 5.48 -9.25 7.93
N THR A 36 6.76 -8.92 7.80
CA THR A 36 7.43 -7.93 8.66
C THR A 36 6.82 -6.55 8.46
N ALA A 37 6.61 -6.11 7.21
CA ALA A 37 6.04 -4.80 6.93
C ALA A 37 4.63 -4.63 7.51
N VAL A 38 3.78 -5.66 7.38
CA VAL A 38 2.43 -5.69 7.99
C VAL A 38 2.52 -5.68 9.51
N SER A 39 3.41 -6.49 10.09
CA SER A 39 3.62 -6.52 11.54
C SER A 39 4.02 -5.14 12.08
N ILE A 40 5.00 -4.48 11.46
CA ILE A 40 5.44 -3.14 11.86
C ILE A 40 4.31 -2.12 11.68
N ALA A 41 3.58 -2.16 10.56
CA ALA A 41 2.50 -1.24 10.28
C ALA A 41 1.34 -1.35 11.28
N ASN A 42 1.04 -2.56 11.75
CA ASN A 42 0.10 -2.80 12.85
C ASN A 42 0.64 -2.26 14.18
N THR A 43 1.87 -2.61 14.57
CA THR A 43 2.47 -2.17 15.83
C THR A 43 2.59 -0.66 15.92
N CYS A 44 2.88 0.02 14.80
CA CYS A 44 3.02 1.47 14.75
C CYS A 44 1.70 2.21 14.47
N ARG A 45 0.56 1.51 14.44
CA ARG A 45 -0.79 2.08 14.20
C ARG A 45 -0.92 2.84 12.88
N LEU A 46 -0.12 2.45 11.88
CA LEU A 46 -0.26 2.99 10.52
C LEU A 46 -1.48 2.40 9.82
N ILE A 47 -1.73 1.12 10.05
CA ILE A 47 -2.95 0.41 9.63
C ILE A 47 -3.64 -0.13 10.89
N ASP A 48 -4.97 -0.27 10.85
CA ASP A 48 -5.73 -0.83 11.96
C ASP A 48 -5.53 -2.36 11.99
N ALA A 49 -5.08 -2.89 13.12
CA ALA A 49 -4.85 -4.32 13.32
C ALA A 49 -6.14 -5.16 13.18
N ASN A 50 -7.31 -4.56 13.39
CA ASN A 50 -8.62 -5.21 13.20
C ASN A 50 -9.33 -4.74 11.92
N GLY A 51 -8.70 -3.85 11.15
CA GLY A 51 -9.26 -3.30 9.92
C GLY A 51 -9.09 -4.24 8.73
N GLU A 52 -9.82 -3.94 7.67
CA GLU A 52 -9.65 -4.62 6.39
C GLU A 52 -8.30 -4.25 5.76
N LEU A 53 -7.63 -5.23 5.16
CA LEU A 53 -6.33 -5.05 4.53
C LEU A 53 -6.43 -5.44 3.05
N ALA A 54 -6.15 -4.48 2.17
CA ALA A 54 -5.98 -4.74 0.74
C ALA A 54 -4.49 -4.99 0.46
N ILE A 55 -4.15 -6.22 0.04
CA ILE A 55 -2.79 -6.57 -0.38
C ILE A 55 -2.76 -6.62 -1.90
N VAL A 56 -1.80 -5.94 -2.50
CA VAL A 56 -1.58 -5.87 -3.95
C VAL A 56 -0.21 -6.45 -4.28
N GLN A 57 -0.20 -7.57 -4.99
CA GLN A 57 0.96 -8.36 -5.35
C GLN A 57 1.14 -8.41 -6.87
N GLU A 58 2.33 -8.76 -7.33
CA GLU A 58 2.63 -8.86 -8.77
C GLU A 58 1.71 -9.87 -9.48
N SER A 59 1.33 -10.94 -8.78
CA SER A 59 0.40 -11.96 -9.29
C SER A 59 -0.99 -11.42 -9.63
N ASP A 60 -1.43 -10.33 -8.99
CA ASP A 60 -2.74 -9.72 -9.27
C ASP A 60 -2.78 -9.05 -10.65
N PHE A 61 -1.60 -8.75 -11.19
CA PHE A 61 -1.44 -8.23 -12.52
C PHE A 61 -1.29 -9.34 -13.55
N VAL A 62 -1.36 -10.62 -13.20
CA VAL A 62 -1.34 -11.69 -14.21
C VAL A 62 -2.70 -11.74 -14.90
N GLY A 63 -2.70 -11.49 -16.21
CA GLY A 63 -3.90 -11.60 -17.04
C GLY A 63 -4.26 -13.05 -17.34
N ASP A 64 -5.53 -13.28 -17.70
CA ASP A 64 -5.97 -14.56 -18.23
C ASP A 64 -5.12 -14.91 -19.47
N ALA A 65 -4.73 -16.18 -19.64
CA ALA A 65 -3.70 -16.63 -20.59
C ALA A 65 -3.96 -16.28 -22.08
N THR A 66 -5.15 -15.74 -22.39
CA THR A 66 -5.59 -15.27 -23.70
C THR A 66 -5.13 -13.85 -24.04
N SER A 67 -4.75 -13.02 -23.06
CA SER A 67 -4.17 -11.70 -23.32
C SER A 67 -2.67 -11.85 -23.57
N GLY A 68 -2.26 -11.83 -24.84
CA GLY A 68 -0.88 -12.08 -25.31
C GLY A 68 0.24 -11.17 -24.77
N ASN A 69 -0.02 -10.39 -23.71
CA ASN A 69 0.97 -9.57 -23.01
C ASN A 69 1.14 -9.97 -21.52
N GLY A 70 0.50 -11.03 -21.04
CA GLY A 70 0.67 -11.62 -19.70
C GLY A 70 0.19 -10.76 -18.52
N ALA A 71 -0.02 -9.46 -18.71
CA ALA A 71 -0.44 -8.52 -17.67
C ALA A 71 -1.93 -8.13 -17.79
N ASN A 72 -2.61 -7.95 -16.66
CA ASN A 72 -3.97 -7.40 -16.51
C ASN A 72 -3.90 -5.88 -16.27
N PRO A 73 -3.97 -5.04 -17.31
CA PRO A 73 -3.81 -3.59 -17.17
C PRO A 73 -4.98 -2.94 -16.41
N ARG A 74 -6.11 -3.64 -16.24
CA ARG A 74 -7.33 -3.09 -15.63
C ARG A 74 -7.40 -3.27 -14.14
N PHE A 75 -6.55 -4.14 -13.55
CA PHE A 75 -6.59 -4.47 -12.13
C PHE A 75 -6.60 -3.22 -11.23
N LEU A 76 -5.62 -2.33 -11.39
CA LEU A 76 -5.53 -1.11 -10.57
C LEU A 76 -6.72 -0.20 -10.76
N ARG A 77 -7.21 -0.05 -11.99
CA ARG A 77 -8.38 0.78 -12.29
C ARG A 77 -9.61 0.27 -11.57
N ASP A 78 -9.87 -1.03 -11.68
CA ASP A 78 -11.07 -1.63 -11.10
C ASP A 78 -10.98 -1.65 -9.57
N LYS A 79 -9.80 -1.93 -9.00
CA LYS A 79 -9.55 -1.86 -7.55
C LYS A 79 -9.66 -0.44 -7.00
N ALA A 80 -9.15 0.56 -7.71
CA ALA A 80 -9.27 1.96 -7.31
C ALA A 80 -10.72 2.45 -7.35
N ARG A 81 -11.50 2.01 -8.35
CA ARG A 81 -12.94 2.33 -8.43
C ARG A 81 -13.70 1.76 -7.24
N GLU A 82 -13.54 0.47 -6.97
CA GLU A 82 -14.12 -0.22 -5.81
C GLU A 82 -13.75 0.50 -4.50
N ALA A 83 -12.47 0.75 -4.27
CA ALA A 83 -12.00 1.42 -3.05
C ALA A 83 -12.58 2.84 -2.88
N THR A 84 -12.78 3.57 -3.98
CA THR A 84 -13.37 4.92 -3.94
C THR A 84 -14.85 4.87 -3.57
N GLU A 85 -15.59 3.90 -4.13
CA GLU A 85 -17.00 3.67 -3.80
C GLU A 85 -17.17 3.22 -2.33
N ASP A 86 -16.27 2.38 -1.84
CA ASP A 86 -16.23 1.92 -0.46
C ASP A 86 -15.93 3.05 0.52
N ALA A 87 -14.93 3.88 0.21
CA ALA A 87 -14.61 5.07 1.00
C ALA A 87 -15.79 6.05 1.06
N ALA A 88 -16.54 6.22 -0.04
CA ALA A 88 -17.75 7.06 -0.07
C ALA A 88 -18.88 6.51 0.83
N ARG A 89 -18.90 5.20 1.10
CA ARG A 89 -19.81 4.54 2.04
C ARG A 89 -19.28 4.54 3.48
N GLY A 90 -18.10 5.11 3.72
CA GLY A 90 -17.46 5.16 5.04
C GLY A 90 -16.67 3.89 5.41
N CYS A 91 -16.42 3.00 4.46
CA CYS A 91 -15.55 1.85 4.67
C CYS A 91 -14.09 2.30 4.68
N THR A 92 -13.26 1.67 5.51
CA THR A 92 -11.83 2.00 5.63
C THR A 92 -10.99 0.74 5.59
N PHE A 93 -9.87 0.80 4.89
CA PHE A 93 -8.92 -0.32 4.81
C PHE A 93 -7.48 0.20 4.85
N GLY A 94 -6.53 -0.68 5.18
CA GLY A 94 -5.10 -0.44 4.99
C GLY A 94 -4.66 -0.98 3.62
N LEU A 95 -3.74 -0.29 2.94
CA LEU A 95 -3.17 -0.76 1.67
C LEU A 95 -1.74 -1.26 1.87
N VAL A 96 -1.45 -2.44 1.37
CA VAL A 96 -0.08 -2.98 1.25
C VAL A 96 0.19 -3.33 -0.21
N ILE A 97 1.25 -2.79 -0.79
CA ILE A 97 1.67 -3.08 -2.15
C ILE A 97 3.11 -3.58 -2.17
N GLU A 98 3.34 -4.74 -2.80
CA GLU A 98 4.69 -5.29 -2.97
C GLU A 98 5.45 -4.63 -4.12
N GLY A 99 6.78 -4.64 -4.05
CA GLY A 99 7.66 -4.09 -5.08
C GLY A 99 7.38 -4.59 -6.51
N GLY A 100 7.01 -5.86 -6.69
CA GLY A 100 6.66 -6.39 -8.01
C GLY A 100 5.40 -5.72 -8.58
N ALA A 101 4.33 -5.63 -7.79
CA ALA A 101 3.13 -4.86 -8.16
C ALA A 101 3.42 -3.37 -8.39
N LEU A 102 4.31 -2.78 -7.59
CA LEU A 102 4.69 -1.38 -7.69
C LEU A 102 5.33 -1.06 -9.04
N GLN A 103 5.99 -2.02 -9.69
CA GLN A 103 6.49 -1.86 -11.06
C GLN A 103 5.36 -1.55 -12.05
N HIS A 104 4.23 -2.26 -11.95
CA HIS A 104 3.05 -2.02 -12.77
C HIS A 104 2.35 -0.71 -12.39
N ALA A 105 2.18 -0.46 -11.10
CA ALA A 105 1.54 0.77 -10.60
C ALA A 105 2.27 2.04 -11.03
N LEU A 106 3.59 1.98 -11.19
CA LEU A 106 4.40 3.13 -11.62
C LEU A 106 4.66 3.17 -13.13
N ALA A 107 4.23 2.18 -13.91
CA ALA A 107 4.65 2.00 -15.30
C ALA A 107 4.17 3.12 -16.25
N THR A 108 2.94 3.58 -16.10
CA THR A 108 2.31 4.60 -16.95
C THR A 108 1.62 5.67 -16.10
N GLU A 109 1.37 6.86 -16.67
CA GLU A 109 0.62 7.92 -15.98
C GLU A 109 -0.81 7.48 -15.61
N GLU A 110 -1.44 6.64 -16.44
CA GLU A 110 -2.75 6.06 -16.16
C GLU A 110 -2.71 5.13 -14.93
N SER A 111 -1.75 4.19 -14.89
CA SER A 111 -1.58 3.30 -13.73
C SER A 111 -1.23 4.07 -12.46
N GLN A 112 -0.41 5.11 -12.57
CA GLN A 112 -0.07 5.99 -11.46
C GLN A 112 -1.30 6.73 -10.92
N SER A 113 -2.18 7.21 -11.81
CA SER A 113 -3.43 7.87 -11.43
C SER A 113 -4.36 6.93 -10.65
N HIS A 114 -4.49 5.68 -11.09
CA HIS A 114 -5.28 4.67 -10.37
C HIS A 114 -4.63 4.26 -9.04
N PHE A 115 -3.32 4.10 -9.01
CA PHE A 115 -2.59 3.82 -7.77
C PHE A 115 -2.79 4.93 -6.73
N LEU A 116 -2.67 6.20 -7.13
CA LEU A 116 -2.91 7.34 -6.24
C LEU A 116 -4.36 7.40 -5.75
N ALA A 117 -5.34 7.08 -6.60
CA ALA A 117 -6.75 7.01 -6.19
C ALA A 117 -6.97 5.91 -5.13
N LEU A 118 -6.41 4.72 -5.35
CA LEU A 118 -6.45 3.62 -4.37
C LEU A 118 -5.81 4.02 -3.04
N CYS A 119 -4.66 4.71 -3.09
CA CYS A 119 -3.98 5.18 -1.88
C CYS A 119 -4.80 6.24 -1.12
N ARG A 120 -5.47 7.17 -1.82
CA ARG A 120 -6.32 8.19 -1.21
C ARG A 120 -7.57 7.62 -0.53
N ALA A 121 -8.07 6.47 -1.01
CA ALA A 121 -9.17 5.75 -0.39
C ALA A 121 -8.74 4.92 0.83
N SER A 122 -7.44 4.66 0.99
CA SER A 122 -6.89 3.88 2.10
C SER A 122 -6.60 4.74 3.33
N SER A 123 -6.68 4.12 4.51
CA SER A 123 -6.39 4.77 5.80
C SER A 123 -4.89 4.87 6.11
N GLY A 124 -4.06 4.12 5.37
CA GLY A 124 -2.60 4.06 5.50
C GLY A 124 -2.02 3.17 4.40
N VAL A 125 -0.82 3.51 3.92
CA VAL A 125 -0.17 2.82 2.79
C VAL A 125 1.18 2.26 3.20
N VAL A 126 1.42 1.00 2.84
CA VAL A 126 2.70 0.31 3.01
C VAL A 126 3.17 -0.19 1.66
N CYS A 127 4.34 0.28 1.23
CA CYS A 127 5.08 -0.30 0.12
C CYS A 127 6.19 -1.18 0.69
N CYS A 128 6.10 -2.50 0.51
CA CYS A 128 7.10 -3.46 0.98
C CYS A 128 7.88 -4.08 -0.20
N ARG A 129 9.05 -4.67 0.09
CA ARG A 129 10.01 -5.12 -0.93
C ARG A 129 10.36 -4.05 -1.97
N ALA A 130 10.24 -2.77 -1.61
CA ALA A 130 10.49 -1.67 -2.54
C ALA A 130 12.00 -1.41 -2.68
N SER A 131 12.50 -1.45 -3.91
CA SER A 131 13.89 -1.08 -4.21
C SER A 131 14.14 0.42 -4.02
N PRO A 132 15.40 0.86 -3.84
CA PRO A 132 15.73 2.28 -3.71
C PRO A 132 15.16 3.17 -4.82
N ILE A 133 15.23 2.69 -6.07
CA ILE A 133 14.69 3.41 -7.24
C ILE A 133 13.16 3.51 -7.18
N GLN A 134 12.47 2.45 -6.75
CA GLN A 134 11.02 2.47 -6.60
C GLN A 134 10.59 3.44 -5.51
N LYS A 135 11.29 3.46 -4.36
CA LYS A 135 11.02 4.43 -3.28
C LYS A 135 11.14 5.87 -3.78
N ALA A 136 12.21 6.18 -4.52
CA ALA A 136 12.39 7.51 -5.12
C ALA A 136 11.27 7.88 -6.10
N ARG A 137 10.82 6.92 -6.92
CA ARG A 137 9.71 7.12 -7.85
C ARG A 137 8.38 7.36 -7.15
N VAL A 138 8.06 6.60 -6.09
CA VAL A 138 6.86 6.84 -5.27
C VAL A 138 6.90 8.23 -4.66
N THR A 139 8.02 8.62 -4.03
CA THR A 139 8.15 9.96 -3.46
C THR A 139 8.03 11.07 -4.51
N THR A 140 8.50 10.83 -5.74
CA THR A 140 8.38 11.81 -6.84
C THR A 140 6.94 11.93 -7.33
N LEU A 141 6.21 10.82 -7.39
CA LEU A 141 4.80 10.80 -7.79
C LEU A 141 3.88 11.54 -6.80
N MET A 142 4.28 11.64 -5.53
CA MET A 142 3.50 12.31 -4.48
C MET A 142 3.74 13.82 -4.37
N LYS A 143 4.69 14.37 -5.14
CA LYS A 143 4.99 15.81 -5.18
C LYS A 143 4.04 16.55 -6.12
#